data_AF-A0A838I483-F1
#
_entry.id   AF-A0A838I483-F1
#
_cell.length_a   1.000
_cell.length_b   1.000
_cell.length_c   1.000
_cell.angle_alpha   90.00
_cell.angle_beta   90.00
_cell.angle_gamma   90.00
#
_symmetry.space_group_name_H-M   'P 1'
#
loop_
_entity.id
_entity.type
_entity.pdbx_description
1 polymer ?
#
loop_
_entity_poly.entity_id
_entity_poly.type
_entity_poly.pdbx_seq_one_letter_code
_entity_poly.pdbx_strand_id
1 'polypeptide(L)' 'YFPVNHAFPHFGLAAAGMYMPAKFGIRFLEPVDLSAHPPEDADDVALVQGLAEEVRARIQSELDRLVSARRSVWFG' A
#
# COMPACT_ATOMS: atom_id res chain seq x y z
N TYR A 1 23.33 1.60 5.26
CA TYR A 1 22.76 0.24 5.18
C TYR A 1 23.61 -0.56 4.20
N PHE A 2 24.26 -1.66 4.62
CA PHE A 2 25.09 -2.50 3.75
C PHE A 2 24.25 -3.71 3.29
N PRO A 3 24.06 -3.93 1.97
CA PRO A 3 23.11 -4.92 1.48
C PRO A 3 23.66 -6.35 1.52
N VAL A 4 23.48 -7.04 2.65
CA VAL A 4 23.72 -8.49 2.76
C VAL A 4 22.43 -9.22 2.36
N ASN A 5 22.54 -10.19 1.44
CA ASN A 5 21.42 -11.03 1.01
C ASN A 5 21.82 -12.52 1.04
N HIS A 6 20.87 -13.40 0.68
CA HIS A 6 21.06 -14.86 0.67
C HIS A 6 22.21 -15.37 -0.22
N ALA A 7 22.66 -14.56 -1.20
CA ALA A 7 23.77 -14.91 -2.08
C ALA A 7 25.14 -14.64 -1.44
N PHE A 8 25.20 -13.96 -0.29
CA PHE A 8 26.41 -13.82 0.52
C PHE A 8 26.51 -14.97 1.54
N PRO A 9 27.69 -15.60 1.74
CA PRO A 9 28.99 -15.26 1.18
C PRO A 9 29.34 -15.95 -0.15
N HIS A 10 28.45 -16.81 -0.68
CA HIS A 10 28.71 -17.66 -1.85
C HIS A 10 29.27 -16.90 -3.07
N PHE A 11 28.83 -15.65 -3.28
CA PHE A 11 29.28 -14.78 -4.36
C PHE A 11 30.06 -13.54 -3.90
N GLY A 12 30.44 -13.47 -2.61
CA GLY A 12 31.17 -12.32 -2.06
C GLY A 12 30.52 -10.97 -2.39
N LEU A 13 31.29 -9.98 -2.83
CA LEU A 13 30.78 -8.66 -3.20
C LEU A 13 29.82 -8.70 -4.42
N ALA A 14 29.90 -9.71 -5.29
CA ALA A 14 28.97 -9.83 -6.41
C ALA A 14 27.53 -10.11 -5.93
N ALA A 15 27.35 -10.65 -4.73
CA ALA A 15 26.04 -10.79 -4.09
C ALA A 15 25.33 -9.45 -3.91
N ALA A 16 26.05 -8.34 -3.74
CA ALA A 16 25.46 -7.01 -3.59
C ALA A 16 24.60 -6.59 -4.81
N GLY A 17 24.94 -7.08 -6.02
CA GLY A 17 24.17 -6.84 -7.24
C GLY A 17 22.80 -7.53 -7.26
N MET A 18 22.58 -8.53 -6.40
CA MET A 18 21.28 -9.22 -6.26
C MET A 18 20.34 -8.54 -5.26
N TYR A 19 20.80 -7.48 -4.58
CA TYR A 19 19.98 -6.78 -3.61
C TYR A 19 18.95 -5.87 -4.29
N MET A 20 17.67 -6.14 -4.05
CA MET A 20 16.55 -5.31 -4.53
C MET A 20 15.91 -4.58 -3.33
N PRO A 21 16.18 -3.29 -3.11
CA PRO A 21 15.57 -2.54 -2.02
C PRO A 21 14.07 -2.39 -2.27
N ALA A 22 13.26 -2.92 -1.36
CA ALA A 22 11.84 -2.61 -1.27
C ALA A 22 11.62 -1.63 -0.10
N LYS A 23 11.23 -0.38 -0.42
CA LYS A 23 10.70 0.56 0.56
C LYS A 23 9.18 0.60 0.44
N PHE A 24 8.47 0.22 1.49
CA PHE A 24 7.01 0.37 1.57
C PHE A 24 6.64 1.57 2.44
N GLY A 25 5.55 2.23 2.06
CA GLY A 25 4.94 3.30 2.84
C GLY A 25 3.51 2.91 3.19
N ILE A 26 3.04 3.34 4.34
CA ILE A 26 1.67 3.11 4.80
C ILE A 26 1.06 4.47 5.07
N ARG A 27 -0.15 4.69 4.55
CA ARG A 27 -0.95 5.88 4.85
C ARG A 27 -2.31 5.45 5.36
N PHE A 28 -2.71 6.04 6.48
CA PHE A 28 -4.07 5.95 6.99
C PHE A 28 -4.88 7.11 6.43
N LEU A 29 -6.06 6.80 5.88
CA LEU A 29 -7.01 7.79 5.38
C LEU A 29 -7.96 8.20 6.50
N GLU A 30 -8.74 9.25 6.25
CA GLU A 30 -9.79 9.62 7.20
C GLU A 30 -10.83 8.51 7.32
N PRO A 31 -11.43 8.33 8.50
CA PRO A 31 -12.50 7.37 8.70
C PRO A 31 -13.67 7.60 7.75
N VAL A 32 -14.34 6.51 7.39
CA VAL A 32 -15.63 6.56 6.68
C VAL A 32 -16.71 6.80 7.74
N ASP A 33 -17.51 7.84 7.56
CA ASP A 33 -18.67 8.09 8.41
C ASP A 33 -19.82 7.18 7.99
N LEU A 34 -20.28 6.35 8.93
CA LEU A 34 -21.41 5.44 8.74
C LEU A 34 -22.57 5.77 9.67
N SER A 35 -22.54 6.92 10.36
CA SER A 35 -23.55 7.29 11.36
C SER A 35 -24.97 7.44 10.78
N ALA A 36 -25.10 7.68 9.47
CA ALA A 36 -26.37 7.76 8.77
C ALA A 36 -26.99 6.39 8.43
N HIS A 37 -26.24 5.29 8.60
CA HIS A 37 -26.66 3.94 8.25
C HIS A 37 -27.04 3.15 9.50
N PRO A 38 -28.33 2.79 9.69
CA PRO A 38 -28.72 1.90 10.76
C PRO A 38 -28.24 0.45 10.48
N PRO A 39 -28.17 -0.43 11.51
CA PRO A 39 -27.59 -1.77 11.33
C PRO A 39 -28.26 -2.64 10.27
N GLU A 40 -29.56 -2.47 10.03
CA GLU A 40 -30.32 -3.18 8.99
C GLU A 40 -29.83 -2.89 7.56
N ASP A 41 -29.16 -1.75 7.32
CA ASP A 41 -28.59 -1.40 6.02
C ASP A 41 -27.49 -2.40 5.59
N ALA A 42 -26.89 -3.14 6.53
CA ALA A 42 -25.89 -4.15 6.22
C ALA A 42 -26.44 -5.32 5.40
N ASP A 43 -27.77 -5.53 5.40
CA ASP A 43 -28.43 -6.56 4.60
C ASP A 43 -28.78 -6.08 3.17
N ASP A 44 -28.68 -4.77 2.89
CA ASP A 44 -28.81 -4.22 1.55
C ASP A 44 -27.50 -4.38 0.77
N VAL A 45 -27.45 -5.44 -0.04
CA VAL A 45 -26.30 -5.78 -0.88
C VAL A 45 -25.90 -4.64 -1.83
N ALA A 46 -26.86 -3.91 -2.40
CA ALA A 46 -26.56 -2.85 -3.34
C ALA A 46 -25.90 -1.65 -2.64
N LEU A 47 -26.41 -1.29 -1.47
CA LEU A 47 -25.82 -0.25 -0.63
C LEU A 47 -24.40 -0.62 -0.18
N VAL A 48 -24.20 -1.82 0.37
CA VAL A 48 -22.89 -2.29 0.83
C VAL A 48 -21.88 -2.33 -0.32
N GLN A 49 -22.29 -2.79 -1.50
CA GLN A 49 -21.42 -2.77 -2.69
C GLN A 49 -21.06 -1.33 -3.09
N GLY A 50 -22.02 -0.40 -3.08
CA GLY A 50 -21.77 1.02 -3.37
C GLY A 50 -20.73 1.62 -2.42
N LEU A 51 -20.91 1.43 -1.10
CA LEU A 51 -19.95 1.90 -0.09
C LEU A 51 -18.57 1.26 -0.26
N ALA A 52 -18.50 -0.04 -0.59
CA ALA A 52 -17.25 -0.72 -0.84
C ALA A 52 -16.51 -0.18 -2.09
N GLU A 53 -17.23 0.13 -3.17
CA GLU A 53 -16.65 0.76 -4.36
C GLU A 53 -16.11 2.16 -4.05
N GLU A 54 -16.84 2.96 -3.27
CA GLU A 54 -16.38 4.30 -2.85
C GLU A 54 -15.07 4.20 -2.05
N VAL A 55 -15.03 3.31 -1.05
CA VAL A 55 -13.82 3.08 -0.24
C VAL A 55 -12.66 2.62 -1.12
N ARG A 56 -12.90 1.70 -2.06
CA ARG A 56 -11.88 1.23 -3.01
C ARG A 56 -11.35 2.38 -3.86
N ALA A 57 -12.23 3.22 -4.41
CA ALA A 57 -11.84 4.36 -5.23
C ALA A 57 -10.99 5.37 -4.43
N ARG A 58 -11.35 5.63 -3.17
CA ARG A 58 -10.59 6.51 -2.27
C ARG A 58 -9.18 5.95 -1.99
N ILE A 59 -9.08 4.66 -1.70
CA ILE A 59 -7.79 3.98 -1.52
C ILE A 59 -6.96 4.05 -2.80
N GLN A 60 -7.55 3.76 -3.96
CA GLN A 60 -6.84 3.75 -5.23
C GLN A 60 -6.28 5.14 -5.58
N SER A 61 -7.09 6.19 -5.46
CA SER A 61 -6.64 7.56 -5.71
C SER A 61 -5.46 7.96 -4.82
N GLU A 62 -5.46 7.52 -3.56
CA GLU A 62 -4.39 7.81 -2.61
C GLU A 62 -3.14 6.97 -2.85
N LEU A 63 -3.29 5.71 -3.26
CA LEU A 63 -2.19 4.89 -3.75
C LEU A 63 -1.53 5.52 -4.97
N ASP A 64 -2.30 5.97 -5.95
CA ASP A 64 -1.79 6.63 -7.16
C ASP A 64 -1.00 7.89 -6.79
N ARG A 65 -1.51 8.68 -5.84
CA ARG A 65 -0.81 9.85 -5.30
C ARG A 65 0.51 9.46 -4.63
N LEU A 66 0.52 8.44 -3.77
CA LEU A 66 1.73 7.95 -3.10
C LEU A 66 2.78 7.43 -4.10
N VAL A 67 2.34 6.71 -5.13
CA VAL A 67 3.20 6.22 -6.21
C VAL A 67 3.80 7.39 -7.00
N SER A 68 2.98 8.39 -7.35
CA SER A 68 3.45 9.58 -8.09
C SER A 68 4.44 10.44 -7.31
N ALA A 69 4.30 10.50 -5.98
CA ALA A 69 5.17 11.28 -5.11
C ALA A 69 6.48 10.55 -4.75
N ARG A 70 6.62 9.27 -5.14
CA ARG A 70 7.80 8.46 -4.86
C ARG A 70 8.97 8.94 -5.71
N ARG A 71 10.10 9.27 -5.07
CA ARG A 71 11.26 9.88 -5.75
C ARG A 71 12.37 8.85 -6.06
N SER A 72 12.56 7.79 -5.26
CA SER A 72 13.65 6.80 -5.41
C SER A 72 13.54 5.64 -4.40
N VAL A 73 13.69 4.40 -4.87
CA VAL A 73 13.80 3.25 -3.96
C VAL A 73 15.10 3.28 -3.12
N TRP A 74 16.13 3.98 -3.59
CA TRP A 74 17.43 4.10 -2.91
C TRP A 74 17.48 5.32 -2.00
N PHE A 75 17.05 6.49 -2.50
CA PHE A 75 17.21 7.78 -1.82
C PHE A 75 15.89 8.38 -1.29
N GLY A 76 14.77 7.67 -1.49
CA GLY A 76 13.40 8.07 -1.11
C GLY A 76 12.62 8.47 -2.34
#